data_AF-A0A1G4WE50-F1
#
_entry.id   AF-A0A1G4WE50-F1
#
_cell.length_a   1.000
_cell.length_b   1.000
_cell.length_c   1.000
_cell.angle_alpha   90.00
_cell.angle_beta   90.00
_cell.angle_gamma   90.00
#
_symmetry.space_group_name_H-M   'P 1'
#
loop_
_entity.id
_entity.type
_entity.pdbx_description
1 polymer ?
#
loop_
_entity_poly.entity_id
_entity_poly.type
_entity_poly.pdbx_seq_one_letter_code
_entity_poly.pdbx_strand_id
1 'polypeptide(L)'
;MFIPRVRVLPIDPEDNVRFIKNFLSRDKQKNTTRPFYDKTIALYPELKDVAEIEDAEKRDAAIKQAVLKRLADNEAEIRRRIQYFTEKFDSFIPQFIEASCALFNYEWKESQPEIICYVGYIPFYPRSSYDKCFFVSYQDEERVFSGAVHEINHMIFYEKLCEMKGVLLPDPAWPEPLWYLQEIVVDPTLNEPGVRKFTLYDNKAYPQFYEPLREADESIMDKVKRCFGERVSIEAFLNEALEIVKENMEL
;
A
#
# COMPACT_ATOMS: atom_id res chain seq x y z
N MET A 1 10.16 -22.02 7.94
CA MET A 1 9.60 -20.93 7.12
C MET A 1 10.75 -20.10 6.58
N PHE A 2 10.82 -19.90 5.26
CA PHE A 2 11.75 -18.95 4.65
C PHE A 2 11.25 -17.52 4.91
N ILE A 3 12.14 -16.56 5.17
CA ILE A 3 11.78 -15.16 5.39
C ILE A 3 12.46 -14.31 4.32
N PRO A 4 11.71 -13.60 3.46
CA PRO A 4 12.29 -12.77 2.42
C PRO A 4 13.02 -11.58 3.03
N ARG A 5 14.06 -11.13 2.34
CA ARG A 5 14.75 -9.89 2.69
C ARG A 5 14.04 -8.70 2.07
N VAL A 6 13.90 -7.60 2.81
CA VAL A 6 13.53 -6.31 2.20
C VAL A 6 14.77 -5.63 1.65
N ARG A 7 14.81 -5.45 0.33
CA ARG A 7 15.90 -4.75 -0.35
C ARG A 7 15.47 -3.33 -0.67
N VAL A 8 16.19 -2.35 -0.14
CA VAL A 8 15.89 -0.92 -0.36
C VAL A 8 16.72 -0.38 -1.51
N LEU A 9 16.07 0.23 -2.50
CA LEU A 9 16.68 0.73 -3.73
C LEU A 9 16.18 2.15 -4.05
N PRO A 10 16.94 2.96 -4.79
CA PRO A 10 16.38 4.20 -5.36
C PRO A 10 15.29 3.85 -6.37
N ILE A 11 14.25 4.67 -6.42
CA ILE A 11 13.23 4.58 -7.48
C ILE A 11 13.85 4.86 -8.85
N ASP A 12 13.36 4.17 -9.90
CA ASP A 12 13.63 4.60 -11.27
C ASP A 12 13.00 5.98 -11.52
N PRO A 13 13.73 6.96 -12.07
CA PRO A 13 13.18 8.28 -12.35
C PRO A 13 11.92 8.26 -13.22
N GLU A 14 11.84 7.38 -14.22
CA GLU A 14 10.64 7.24 -15.07
C GLU A 14 9.45 6.66 -14.30
N ASP A 15 9.69 5.77 -13.32
CA ASP A 15 8.64 5.29 -12.42
C ASP A 15 8.11 6.42 -11.54
N ASN A 16 8.99 7.24 -10.97
CA ASN A 16 8.57 8.41 -10.21
C ASN A 16 7.74 9.36 -11.08
N VAL A 17 8.18 9.62 -12.32
CA VAL A 17 7.44 10.45 -13.29
C VAL A 17 6.07 9.85 -13.56
N ARG A 18 5.99 8.53 -13.83
CA ARG A 18 4.75 7.81 -14.07
C ARG A 18 3.77 7.94 -12.91
N PHE A 19 4.25 7.84 -11.67
CA PHE A 19 3.40 8.01 -10.50
C PHE A 19 2.88 9.44 -10.35
N ILE A 20 3.73 10.45 -10.50
CA ILE A 20 3.29 11.86 -10.39
C ILE A 20 2.29 12.20 -11.51
N LYS A 21 2.53 11.74 -12.74
CA LYS A 21 1.56 11.86 -13.84
C LYS A 21 0.22 11.22 -13.49
N ASN A 22 0.24 10.02 -12.93
CA ASN A 22 -0.98 9.32 -12.54
C ASN A 22 -1.73 10.07 -11.42
N PHE A 23 -1.04 10.54 -10.38
CA PHE A 23 -1.66 11.25 -9.25
C PHE A 23 -2.26 12.61 -9.65
N LEU A 24 -1.73 13.25 -10.69
CA LEU A 24 -2.24 14.50 -11.26
C LEU A 24 -3.26 14.27 -12.40
N SER A 25 -3.56 13.02 -12.74
CA SER A 25 -4.52 12.70 -13.80
C SER A 25 -5.95 13.05 -13.40
N ARG A 26 -6.78 13.37 -14.39
CA ARG A 26 -8.19 13.69 -14.20
C ARG A 26 -8.99 12.52 -13.60
N ASP A 27 -8.59 11.28 -13.86
CA ASP A 27 -9.28 10.12 -13.29
C ASP A 27 -9.00 9.95 -11.80
N LYS A 28 -7.78 10.25 -11.34
CA LYS A 28 -7.48 10.27 -9.90
C LYS A 28 -8.16 11.40 -9.14
N GLN A 29 -8.53 12.49 -9.81
CA GLN A 29 -9.37 13.53 -9.21
C GLN A 29 -10.80 13.04 -8.91
N LYS A 30 -11.29 12.01 -9.61
CA LYS A 30 -12.60 11.40 -9.34
C LYS A 30 -12.57 10.41 -8.17
N ASN A 31 -11.39 9.95 -7.78
CA ASN A 31 -11.24 9.02 -6.66
C ASN A 31 -11.34 9.79 -5.33
N THR A 32 -12.45 9.62 -4.62
CA THR A 32 -12.73 10.29 -3.35
C THR A 32 -12.05 9.63 -2.15
N THR A 33 -11.41 8.47 -2.32
CA THR A 33 -10.80 7.73 -1.20
C THR A 33 -9.47 8.33 -0.75
N ARG A 34 -8.79 9.09 -1.62
CA ARG A 34 -7.53 9.78 -1.31
C ARG A 34 -7.41 11.13 -2.02
N PRO A 35 -6.86 12.18 -1.36
CA PRO A 35 -6.63 13.49 -1.97
C PRO A 35 -5.37 13.48 -2.85
N PHE A 36 -5.39 12.74 -3.96
CA PHE A 36 -4.22 12.54 -4.83
C PHE A 36 -3.63 13.84 -5.36
N TYR A 37 -4.49 14.72 -5.88
CA TYR A 37 -4.08 15.98 -6.48
C TYR A 37 -3.43 16.91 -5.45
N ASP A 38 -4.16 17.24 -4.36
CA ASP A 38 -3.72 18.22 -3.37
C ASP A 38 -2.39 17.84 -2.70
N LYS A 39 -2.22 16.57 -2.32
CA LYS A 39 -0.95 16.10 -1.72
C LYS A 39 0.19 16.11 -2.74
N THR A 40 -0.10 15.86 -4.01
CA THR A 40 0.93 15.93 -5.06
C THR A 40 1.35 17.35 -5.32
N ILE A 41 0.43 18.31 -5.36
CA ILE A 41 0.76 19.75 -5.48
C ILE A 41 1.49 20.27 -4.24
N ALA A 42 1.12 19.83 -3.03
CA ALA A 42 1.86 20.20 -1.83
C ALA A 42 3.33 19.74 -1.89
N LEU A 43 3.59 18.58 -2.49
CA LEU A 43 4.94 18.04 -2.68
C LEU A 43 5.67 18.68 -3.89
N TYR A 44 4.93 19.02 -4.95
CA TYR A 44 5.41 19.66 -6.18
C TYR A 44 4.68 20.98 -6.44
N PRO A 45 4.96 22.05 -5.66
CA PRO A 45 4.25 23.32 -5.78
C PRO A 45 4.41 23.99 -7.15
N GLU A 46 5.52 23.71 -7.86
CA GLU A 46 5.77 24.16 -9.23
C GLU A 46 4.80 23.57 -10.27
N LEU A 47 4.06 22.51 -9.91
CA LEU A 47 3.08 21.86 -10.79
C LEU A 47 1.63 22.32 -10.55
N LYS A 48 1.39 23.36 -9.73
CA LYS A 48 0.04 23.81 -9.37
C LYS A 48 -0.87 24.12 -10.58
N ASP A 49 -0.30 24.65 -11.65
CA ASP A 49 -1.03 25.08 -12.86
C ASP A 49 -0.93 24.02 -13.99
N VAL A 50 -0.36 22.84 -13.71
CA VAL A 50 -0.11 21.80 -14.73
C VAL A 50 -1.40 21.24 -15.32
N ALA A 51 -2.51 21.31 -14.57
CA ALA A 51 -3.82 20.89 -15.02
C ALA A 51 -4.43 21.82 -16.10
N GLU A 52 -3.94 23.07 -16.18
CA GLU A 52 -4.37 24.07 -17.17
C GLU A 52 -3.70 23.85 -18.53
N ILE A 53 -2.65 23.03 -18.60
CA ILE A 53 -1.96 22.69 -19.85
C ILE A 53 -2.80 21.67 -20.63
N GLU A 54 -3.46 22.15 -21.69
CA GLU A 54 -4.30 21.33 -22.58
C GLU A 54 -3.48 20.28 -23.35
N ASP A 55 -2.33 20.70 -23.89
CA ASP A 55 -1.41 19.85 -24.64
C ASP A 55 -0.78 18.79 -23.74
N ALA A 56 -1.09 17.52 -24.03
CA ALA A 56 -0.67 16.40 -23.20
C ALA A 56 0.86 16.20 -23.19
N GLU A 57 1.54 16.43 -24.31
CA GLU A 57 3.00 16.26 -24.40
C GLU A 57 3.70 17.34 -23.59
N LYS A 58 3.25 18.60 -23.72
CA LYS A 58 3.78 19.71 -22.91
C LYS A 58 3.55 19.51 -21.43
N ARG A 59 2.36 19.03 -21.05
CA ARG A 59 2.02 18.72 -19.67
C ARG A 59 2.93 17.63 -19.10
N ASP A 60 3.09 16.54 -19.84
CA ASP A 60 3.93 15.42 -19.44
C ASP A 60 5.41 15.81 -19.34
N ALA A 61 5.90 16.65 -20.26
CA ALA A 61 7.25 17.19 -20.22
C ALA A 61 7.48 18.10 -18.99
N ALA A 62 6.51 18.95 -18.64
CA ALA A 62 6.59 19.79 -17.44
C ALA A 62 6.65 18.95 -16.16
N ILE A 63 5.81 17.92 -16.03
CA ILE A 63 5.84 16.99 -14.90
C ILE A 63 7.19 16.27 -14.85
N LYS A 64 7.66 15.75 -15.99
CA LYS A 64 8.95 15.05 -16.07
C LYS A 64 10.10 15.94 -15.63
N GLN A 65 10.15 17.18 -16.11
CA GLN A 65 11.20 18.13 -15.74
C GLN A 65 11.20 18.42 -14.23
N ALA A 66 10.03 18.64 -13.63
CA ALA A 66 9.91 18.88 -12.19
C ALA A 66 10.39 17.67 -11.36
N VAL A 67 9.96 16.46 -11.74
CA VAL A 67 10.35 15.22 -11.05
C VAL A 67 11.85 14.98 -11.13
N LEU A 68 12.44 15.05 -12.34
CA LEU A 68 13.88 14.85 -12.52
C LEU A 68 14.70 15.87 -11.74
N LYS A 69 14.26 17.14 -11.74
CA LYS A 69 14.91 18.18 -10.95
C LYS A 69 14.85 17.87 -9.45
N ARG A 70 13.67 17.51 -8.91
CA ARG A 70 13.53 17.18 -7.48
C ARG A 70 14.35 15.97 -7.06
N LEU A 71 14.42 14.93 -7.88
CA LEU A 71 15.26 13.75 -7.63
C LEU A 71 16.74 14.12 -7.62
N ALA A 72 17.21 14.88 -8.61
CA ALA A 72 18.60 15.33 -8.68
C ALA A 72 18.98 16.23 -7.49
N ASP A 73 18.13 17.21 -7.15
CA ASP A 73 18.35 18.13 -6.04
C ASP A 73 18.44 17.41 -4.67
N ASN A 74 17.83 16.22 -4.55
CA ASN A 74 17.76 15.46 -3.30
C ASN A 74 18.54 14.14 -3.33
N GLU A 75 19.36 13.89 -4.36
CA GLU A 75 19.99 12.58 -4.59
C GLU A 75 20.82 12.11 -3.39
N ALA A 76 21.65 12.99 -2.83
CA ALA A 76 22.52 12.67 -1.69
C ALA A 76 21.69 12.27 -0.45
N GLU A 77 20.60 12.98 -0.20
CA GLU A 77 19.70 12.70 0.92
C GLU A 77 18.93 11.39 0.70
N ILE A 78 18.42 11.14 -0.51
CA ILE A 78 17.78 9.88 -0.87
C ILE A 78 18.72 8.70 -0.62
N ARG A 79 19.99 8.80 -1.05
CA ARG A 79 21.00 7.75 -0.80
C ARG A 79 21.25 7.53 0.69
N ARG A 80 21.32 8.60 1.49
CA ARG A 80 21.44 8.50 2.95
C ARG A 80 20.23 7.79 3.57
N ARG A 81 19.02 8.13 3.13
CA ARG A 81 17.78 7.53 3.62
C ARG A 81 17.64 6.06 3.22
N ILE A 82 18.11 5.66 2.04
CA ILE A 82 18.16 4.24 1.61
C ILE A 82 19.00 3.40 2.58
N GLN A 83 20.20 3.86 2.93
CA GLN A 83 21.06 3.15 3.88
C GLN A 83 20.38 3.02 5.25
N TYR A 84 19.84 4.14 5.75
CA TYR A 84 19.13 4.18 7.01
C TYR A 84 17.90 3.25 7.04
N PHE A 85 17.07 3.25 5.99
CA PHE A 85 15.91 2.37 5.89
C PHE A 85 16.32 0.91 5.78
N THR A 86 17.42 0.59 5.11
CA THR A 86 17.96 -0.78 5.06
C THR A 86 18.27 -1.29 6.46
N GLU A 87 19.05 -0.52 7.24
CA GLU A 87 19.40 -0.89 8.61
C GLU A 87 18.18 -1.04 9.52
N LYS A 88 17.19 -0.15 9.37
CA LYS A 88 15.96 -0.21 10.14
C LYS A 88 15.09 -1.39 9.76
N PHE A 89 14.86 -1.65 8.47
CA PHE A 89 14.07 -2.80 8.04
C PHE A 89 14.72 -4.11 8.45
N ASP A 90 16.05 -4.25 8.32
CA ASP A 90 16.79 -5.44 8.76
C ASP A 90 16.63 -5.71 10.27
N SER A 91 16.29 -4.69 11.08
CA SER A 91 16.13 -4.84 12.54
C SER A 91 14.78 -5.38 13.01
N PHE A 92 13.69 -5.18 12.26
CA PHE A 92 12.33 -5.53 12.72
C PHE A 92 11.42 -6.18 11.68
N ILE A 93 11.63 -5.94 10.39
CA ILE A 93 10.75 -6.47 9.35
C ILE A 93 10.77 -8.01 9.29
N PRO A 94 11.91 -8.71 9.47
CA PRO A 94 11.89 -10.17 9.50
C PRO A 94 10.92 -10.75 10.54
N GLN A 95 10.91 -10.19 11.76
CA GLN A 95 10.00 -10.64 12.83
C GLN A 95 8.55 -10.25 12.54
N PHE A 96 8.32 -9.09 11.91
CA PHE A 96 7.00 -8.71 11.43
C PHE A 96 6.48 -9.71 10.38
N ILE A 97 7.28 -10.04 9.36
CA ILE A 97 6.90 -10.98 8.30
C ILE A 97 6.60 -12.36 8.89
N GLU A 98 7.42 -12.85 9.82
CA GLU A 98 7.19 -14.12 10.50
C GLU A 98 5.84 -14.12 11.24
N ALA A 99 5.56 -13.07 12.02
CA ALA A 99 4.31 -12.96 12.76
C ALA A 99 3.09 -12.84 11.84
N SER A 100 3.19 -12.04 10.78
CA SER A 100 2.13 -11.89 9.78
C SER A 100 1.91 -13.20 9.00
N CYS A 101 2.97 -13.90 8.58
CA CYS A 101 2.85 -15.21 7.92
C CYS A 101 2.18 -16.25 8.83
N ALA A 102 2.53 -16.25 10.12
CA ALA A 102 1.86 -17.11 11.11
C ALA A 102 0.36 -16.76 11.24
N LEU A 103 0.01 -15.48 11.31
CA LEU A 103 -1.39 -15.04 11.33
C LEU A 103 -2.16 -15.48 10.07
N PHE A 104 -1.54 -15.32 8.90
CA PHE A 104 -2.12 -15.68 7.62
C PHE A 104 -2.04 -17.17 7.29
N ASN A 105 -1.49 -18.00 8.20
CA ASN A 105 -1.25 -19.42 7.95
C ASN A 105 -0.60 -19.64 6.56
N TYR A 106 0.44 -18.87 6.28
CA TYR A 106 1.13 -18.84 4.99
C TYR A 106 2.62 -19.13 5.18
N GLU A 107 3.19 -19.95 4.30
CA GLU A 107 4.64 -20.16 4.24
C GLU A 107 5.21 -19.41 3.04
N TRP A 108 6.08 -18.43 3.31
CA TRP A 108 6.73 -17.70 2.24
C TRP A 108 7.67 -18.62 1.42
N LYS A 109 7.58 -18.50 0.10
CA LYS A 109 8.28 -19.38 -0.85
C LYS A 109 9.73 -18.94 -1.05
N GLU A 110 10.65 -19.89 -1.01
CA GLU A 110 12.09 -19.64 -1.28
C GLU A 110 12.34 -19.08 -2.69
N SER A 111 11.45 -19.36 -3.65
CA SER A 111 11.51 -18.82 -5.01
C SER A 111 11.25 -17.31 -5.08
N GLN A 112 10.81 -16.68 -3.99
CA GLN A 112 10.56 -15.24 -3.89
C GLN A 112 11.42 -14.65 -2.76
N PRO A 113 12.75 -14.59 -2.93
CA PRO A 113 13.66 -14.32 -1.82
C PRO A 113 13.66 -12.85 -1.34
N GLU A 114 13.12 -11.94 -2.15
CA GLU A 114 13.21 -10.50 -1.91
C GLU A 114 11.82 -9.85 -1.99
N ILE A 115 11.63 -8.84 -1.13
CA ILE A 115 10.63 -7.78 -1.30
C ILE A 115 11.40 -6.50 -1.59
N ILE A 116 11.03 -5.79 -2.66
CA ILE A 116 11.77 -4.58 -3.07
C ILE A 116 11.05 -3.33 -2.57
N CYS A 117 11.77 -2.48 -1.82
CA CYS A 117 11.31 -1.16 -1.41
C CYS A 117 12.04 -0.09 -2.22
N TYR A 118 11.31 0.64 -3.05
CA TYR A 118 11.86 1.75 -3.83
C TYR A 118 11.65 3.08 -3.12
N VAL A 119 12.72 3.84 -2.95
CA VAL A 119 12.71 5.14 -2.27
C VAL A 119 12.74 6.25 -3.32
N GLY A 120 11.71 7.09 -3.31
CA GLY A 120 11.51 8.16 -4.29
C GLY A 120 11.03 9.48 -3.69
N TYR A 121 10.69 10.41 -4.57
CA TYR A 121 10.07 11.70 -4.24
C TYR A 121 8.58 11.61 -4.58
N ILE A 122 7.81 10.93 -3.73
CA ILE A 122 6.40 10.60 -4.01
C ILE A 122 5.49 10.90 -2.80
N PRO A 123 4.25 11.38 -3.03
CA PRO A 123 3.33 11.73 -1.95
C PRO A 123 2.51 10.55 -1.41
N PHE A 124 2.48 9.43 -2.13
CA PHE A 124 1.77 8.20 -1.80
C PHE A 124 2.67 7.00 -2.05
N TYR A 125 2.32 5.86 -1.44
CA TYR A 125 3.10 4.62 -1.50
C TYR A 125 2.37 3.58 -2.34
N PRO A 126 2.57 3.57 -3.67
CA PRO A 126 2.16 2.47 -4.52
C PRO A 126 2.81 1.15 -4.10
N ARG A 127 2.19 0.05 -4.52
CA ARG A 127 2.76 -1.30 -4.46
C ARG A 127 2.39 -2.09 -5.70
N SER A 128 3.12 -3.17 -5.94
CA SER A 128 2.62 -4.34 -6.66
C SER A 128 2.77 -5.55 -5.76
N SER A 129 1.64 -6.21 -5.48
CA SER A 129 1.65 -7.45 -4.71
C SER A 129 2.16 -8.60 -5.56
N TYR A 130 1.91 -8.57 -6.88
CA TYR A 130 2.49 -9.51 -7.85
C TYR A 130 4.02 -9.47 -7.84
N ASP A 131 4.61 -8.31 -8.13
CA ASP A 131 6.07 -8.12 -8.26
C ASP A 131 6.82 -8.06 -6.92
N LYS A 132 6.10 -8.15 -5.79
CA LYS A 132 6.65 -8.03 -4.42
C LYS A 132 7.46 -6.76 -4.25
N CYS A 133 6.91 -5.63 -4.72
CA CYS A 133 7.56 -4.35 -4.55
C CYS A 133 6.60 -3.26 -4.04
N PHE A 134 7.16 -2.29 -3.35
CA PHE A 134 6.44 -1.11 -2.88
C PHE A 134 7.33 0.12 -2.92
N PHE A 135 6.69 1.28 -2.89
CA PHE A 135 7.37 2.56 -3.07
C PHE A 135 7.13 3.44 -1.86
N VAL A 136 8.16 4.12 -1.39
CA VAL A 136 8.08 5.04 -0.25
C VAL A 136 8.72 6.38 -0.57
N SER A 137 8.34 7.42 0.17
CA SER A 137 9.05 8.69 0.13
C SER A 137 10.36 8.55 0.90
N TYR A 138 11.41 9.25 0.47
CA TYR A 138 12.59 9.44 1.31
C TYR A 138 12.30 10.28 2.56
N GLN A 139 11.22 11.08 2.49
CA GLN A 139 10.73 11.95 3.56
C GLN A 139 9.85 11.15 4.54
N ASP A 140 9.79 11.63 5.79
CA ASP A 140 8.90 11.11 6.84
C ASP A 140 9.11 9.64 7.22
N GLU A 141 9.99 9.45 8.19
CA GLU A 141 10.37 8.13 8.71
C GLU A 141 9.22 7.30 9.25
N GLU A 142 8.38 7.91 10.07
CA GLU A 142 7.28 7.22 10.75
C GLU A 142 6.31 6.68 9.71
N ARG A 143 5.99 7.52 8.71
CA ARG A 143 5.14 7.14 7.59
C ARG A 143 5.79 6.04 6.76
N VAL A 144 7.09 6.08 6.49
CA VAL A 144 7.80 5.03 5.74
C VAL A 144 7.68 3.68 6.44
N PHE A 145 7.88 3.63 7.77
CA PHE A 145 7.83 2.37 8.51
C PHE A 145 6.42 1.81 8.63
N SER A 146 5.43 2.66 8.93
CA SER A 146 4.02 2.23 8.90
C SER A 146 3.58 1.82 7.50
N GLY A 147 4.03 2.54 6.47
CA GLY A 147 3.80 2.20 5.07
C GLY A 147 4.38 0.83 4.72
N ALA A 148 5.61 0.55 5.12
CA ALA A 148 6.26 -0.74 4.83
C ALA A 148 5.49 -1.92 5.42
N VAL A 149 5.08 -1.87 6.70
CA VAL A 149 4.28 -2.95 7.30
C VAL A 149 2.91 -3.09 6.61
N HIS A 150 2.30 -1.98 6.21
CA HIS A 150 1.04 -1.97 5.46
C HIS A 150 1.18 -2.65 4.09
N GLU A 151 2.17 -2.27 3.29
CA GLU A 151 2.35 -2.84 1.95
C GLU A 151 2.81 -4.30 2.00
N ILE A 152 3.64 -4.70 2.98
CA ILE A 152 4.05 -6.10 3.16
C ILE A 152 2.86 -6.96 3.61
N ASN A 153 1.96 -6.43 4.45
CA ASN A 153 0.73 -7.13 4.82
C ASN A 153 -0.14 -7.45 3.59
N HIS A 154 -0.26 -6.49 2.65
CA HIS A 154 -0.94 -6.72 1.37
C HIS A 154 -0.30 -7.85 0.55
N MET A 155 1.04 -7.94 0.55
CA MET A 155 1.76 -9.00 -0.18
C MET A 155 1.51 -10.39 0.43
N ILE A 156 1.52 -10.50 1.77
CA ILE A 156 1.24 -11.76 2.47
C ILE A 156 -0.22 -12.16 2.24
N PHE A 157 -1.16 -11.22 2.38
CA PHE A 157 -2.57 -11.44 2.04
C PHE A 157 -2.75 -11.94 0.61
N TYR A 158 -2.08 -11.29 -0.35
CA TYR A 158 -2.18 -11.65 -1.77
C TYR A 158 -1.66 -13.06 -2.05
N GLU A 159 -0.51 -13.43 -1.49
CA GLU A 159 0.02 -14.79 -1.64
C GLU A 159 -0.89 -15.83 -0.99
N LYS A 160 -1.44 -15.53 0.20
CA LYS A 160 -2.41 -16.41 0.85
C LYS A 160 -3.66 -16.60 0.00
N LEU A 161 -4.15 -15.53 -0.63
CA LEU A 161 -5.30 -15.62 -1.53
C LEU A 161 -4.99 -16.46 -2.78
N CYS A 162 -3.81 -16.29 -3.38
CA CYS A 162 -3.37 -17.11 -4.52
C CYS A 162 -3.26 -18.60 -4.14
N GLU A 163 -2.72 -18.89 -2.96
CA GLU A 163 -2.66 -20.26 -2.40
C GLU A 163 -4.07 -20.86 -2.26
N MET A 164 -5.00 -20.12 -1.64
CA MET A 164 -6.39 -20.57 -1.47
C MET A 164 -7.11 -20.83 -2.80
N LYS A 165 -6.81 -20.05 -3.85
CA LYS A 165 -7.43 -20.21 -5.17
C LYS A 165 -6.68 -21.18 -6.08
N GLY A 166 -5.46 -21.59 -5.72
CA GLY A 166 -4.59 -22.44 -6.54
C GLY A 166 -4.13 -21.77 -7.85
N VAL A 167 -4.26 -20.45 -7.97
CA VAL A 167 -3.90 -19.69 -9.17
C VAL A 167 -3.29 -18.35 -8.79
N LEU A 168 -2.45 -17.83 -9.68
CA LEU A 168 -1.91 -16.48 -9.57
C LEU A 168 -2.98 -15.46 -9.98
N LEU A 169 -3.31 -14.54 -9.10
CA LEU A 169 -4.33 -13.51 -9.33
C LEU A 169 -3.69 -12.23 -9.89
N PRO A 170 -4.37 -11.45 -10.74
CA PRO A 170 -3.92 -10.09 -11.03
C PRO A 170 -3.99 -9.22 -9.76
N ASP A 171 -3.18 -8.15 -9.72
CA ASP A 171 -3.31 -7.13 -8.66
C ASP A 171 -4.73 -6.51 -8.75
N PRO A 172 -5.52 -6.52 -7.67
CA PRO A 172 -6.88 -5.99 -7.69
C PRO A 172 -6.90 -4.49 -8.03
N ALA A 173 -7.83 -4.07 -8.89
CA ALA A 173 -8.00 -2.68 -9.27
C ALA A 173 -9.19 -2.04 -8.53
N TRP A 174 -9.10 -0.75 -8.20
CA TRP A 174 -10.29 -0.03 -7.75
C TRP A 174 -11.26 0.15 -8.92
N PRO A 175 -12.58 -0.05 -8.76
CA PRO A 175 -13.31 -0.39 -7.53
C PRO A 175 -13.77 -1.86 -7.47
N GLU A 176 -12.87 -2.85 -7.47
CA GLU A 176 -13.24 -4.28 -7.40
C GLU A 176 -13.33 -4.80 -5.94
N PRO A 177 -14.15 -5.84 -5.66
CA PRO A 177 -14.28 -6.40 -4.30
C PRO A 177 -12.96 -6.83 -3.66
N LEU A 178 -12.07 -7.43 -4.43
CA LEU A 178 -10.75 -7.81 -3.92
C LEU A 178 -9.89 -6.58 -3.57
N TRP A 179 -10.06 -5.46 -4.29
CA TRP A 179 -9.40 -4.21 -3.96
C TRP A 179 -9.94 -3.61 -2.65
N TYR A 180 -11.24 -3.71 -2.39
CA TYR A 180 -11.80 -3.27 -1.12
C TYR A 180 -11.37 -4.17 0.04
N LEU A 181 -11.42 -5.49 -0.16
CA LEU A 181 -11.01 -6.46 0.85
C LEU A 181 -9.56 -6.24 1.28
N GLN A 182 -8.61 -6.12 0.34
CA GLN A 182 -7.20 -5.92 0.69
C GLN A 182 -7.02 -4.68 1.58
N GLU A 183 -7.75 -3.60 1.34
CA GLU A 183 -7.62 -2.36 2.12
C GLU A 183 -8.33 -2.45 3.48
N ILE A 184 -9.44 -3.19 3.58
CA ILE A 184 -10.18 -3.39 4.83
C ILE A 184 -9.44 -4.32 5.78
N VAL A 185 -8.85 -5.43 5.31
CA VAL A 185 -8.21 -6.41 6.19
C VAL A 185 -7.00 -5.86 6.94
N VAL A 186 -6.41 -4.75 6.46
CA VAL A 186 -5.30 -4.05 7.11
C VAL A 186 -5.56 -3.80 8.59
N ASP A 187 -6.73 -3.25 8.96
CA ASP A 187 -7.03 -2.92 10.35
C ASP A 187 -7.04 -4.18 11.25
N PRO A 188 -7.91 -5.19 11.04
CA PRO A 188 -7.94 -6.35 11.92
C PRO A 188 -6.62 -7.13 11.94
N THR A 189 -5.91 -7.23 10.80
CA THR A 189 -4.69 -8.05 10.71
C THR A 189 -3.46 -7.37 11.31
N LEU A 190 -3.26 -6.07 11.09
CA LEU A 190 -2.13 -5.35 11.67
C LEU A 190 -2.33 -5.00 13.14
N ASN A 191 -3.57 -5.00 13.62
CA ASN A 191 -3.91 -4.79 15.03
C ASN A 191 -4.04 -6.08 15.83
N GLU A 192 -3.82 -7.24 15.22
CA GLU A 192 -3.76 -8.51 15.93
C GLU A 192 -2.57 -8.51 16.92
N PRO A 193 -2.74 -8.90 18.21
CA PRO A 193 -1.70 -8.75 19.23
C PRO A 193 -0.31 -9.32 18.89
N GLY A 194 -0.24 -10.46 18.19
CA GLY A 194 1.00 -11.08 17.74
C GLY A 194 1.73 -10.27 16.67
N VAL A 195 0.99 -9.51 15.85
CA VAL A 195 1.52 -8.64 14.79
C VAL A 195 1.73 -7.21 15.27
N ARG A 196 0.77 -6.64 16.02
CA ARG A 196 0.69 -5.24 16.45
C ARG A 196 1.96 -4.76 17.14
N LYS A 197 2.63 -5.63 17.91
CA LYS A 197 3.89 -5.31 18.61
C LYS A 197 5.05 -4.89 17.70
N PHE A 198 4.96 -5.14 16.39
CA PHE A 198 5.94 -4.73 15.38
C PHE A 198 5.49 -3.52 14.56
N THR A 199 4.37 -2.92 14.91
CA THR A 199 3.83 -1.73 14.23
C THR A 199 3.91 -0.51 15.16
N LEU A 200 4.00 0.69 14.59
CA LEU A 200 4.18 1.92 15.39
C LEU A 200 2.92 2.36 16.12
N TYR A 201 1.77 2.28 15.47
CA TYR A 201 0.48 2.74 15.98
C TYR A 201 -0.65 1.83 15.50
N ASP A 202 -1.86 2.05 16.01
CA ASP A 202 -3.04 1.30 15.59
C ASP A 202 -3.32 1.61 14.12
N ASN A 203 -3.35 0.57 13.31
CA ASN A 203 -3.49 0.71 11.87
C ASN A 203 -4.98 0.85 11.54
N LYS A 204 -5.32 1.85 10.74
CA LYS A 204 -6.68 2.05 10.25
C LYS A 204 -6.71 1.90 8.74
N ALA A 205 -7.82 1.38 8.24
CA ALA A 205 -8.15 1.40 6.83
C ALA A 205 -8.71 2.79 6.44
N TYR A 206 -9.29 2.92 5.24
CA TYR A 206 -9.87 4.21 4.82
C TYR A 206 -11.04 4.63 5.70
N PRO A 207 -11.19 5.95 6.00
CA PRO A 207 -12.28 6.47 6.83
C PRO A 207 -13.67 6.02 6.37
N GLN A 208 -13.90 5.96 5.06
CA GLN A 208 -15.17 5.53 4.46
C GLN A 208 -15.62 4.11 4.88
N PHE A 209 -14.71 3.24 5.35
CA PHE A 209 -15.07 1.90 5.80
C PHE A 209 -15.63 1.86 7.22
N TYR A 210 -15.49 2.96 7.96
CA TYR A 210 -16.03 3.13 9.31
C TYR A 210 -17.34 3.92 9.31
N GLU A 211 -17.76 4.44 8.16
CA GLU A 211 -19.05 5.10 8.03
C GLU A 211 -20.18 4.05 8.10
N PRO A 212 -21.28 4.36 8.78
CA PRO A 212 -22.43 3.45 8.85
C PRO A 212 -22.96 3.10 7.46
N LEU A 213 -23.31 1.84 7.27
CA LEU A 213 -24.02 1.41 6.07
C LEU A 213 -25.42 2.04 6.06
N ARG A 214 -25.97 2.31 4.87
CA ARG A 214 -27.33 2.85 4.78
C ARG A 214 -28.30 1.90 5.50
N GLU A 215 -29.11 2.47 6.39
CA GLU A 215 -30.14 1.75 7.17
C GLU A 215 -29.61 0.82 8.28
N ALA A 216 -28.32 0.85 8.60
CA ALA A 216 -27.74 0.11 9.72
C ALA A 216 -26.82 1.00 10.58
N ASP A 217 -26.78 0.73 11.89
CA ASP A 217 -25.85 1.40 12.82
C ASP A 217 -24.42 0.83 12.75
N GLU A 218 -24.18 -0.20 11.92
CA GLU A 218 -22.88 -0.85 11.76
C GLU A 218 -22.21 -0.49 10.42
N SER A 219 -20.89 -0.29 10.46
CA SER A 219 -20.06 -0.09 9.28
C SER A 219 -19.61 -1.41 8.66
N ILE A 220 -19.11 -1.37 7.41
CA ILE A 220 -18.46 -2.54 6.81
C ILE A 220 -17.25 -3.01 7.63
N MET A 221 -16.50 -2.08 8.23
CA MET A 221 -15.38 -2.41 9.09
C MET A 221 -15.83 -3.15 10.36
N ASP A 222 -16.96 -2.77 10.97
CA ASP A 222 -17.49 -3.47 12.15
C ASP A 222 -17.85 -4.91 11.84
N LYS A 223 -18.52 -5.14 10.71
CA LYS A 223 -18.83 -6.49 10.20
C LYS A 223 -17.54 -7.31 10.01
N VAL A 224 -16.54 -6.76 9.35
CA VAL A 224 -15.27 -7.47 9.08
C VAL A 224 -14.45 -7.72 10.35
N LYS A 225 -14.42 -6.79 11.31
CA LYS A 225 -13.75 -6.99 12.60
C LYS A 225 -14.39 -8.10 13.43
N ARG A 226 -15.72 -8.16 13.46
CA ARG A 226 -16.45 -9.26 14.12
C ARG A 226 -16.15 -10.60 13.44
N CYS A 227 -16.24 -10.66 12.10
CA CYS A 227 -15.86 -11.83 11.32
C CYS A 227 -14.41 -12.29 11.62
N PHE A 228 -13.47 -11.34 11.71
CA PHE A 228 -12.11 -11.66 12.12
C PHE A 228 -12.05 -12.20 13.55
N GLY A 229 -12.71 -11.57 14.53
CA GLY A 229 -12.69 -12.00 15.93
C GLY A 229 -13.29 -13.40 16.18
N GLU A 230 -14.28 -13.78 15.38
CA GLU A 230 -15.00 -15.06 15.49
C GLU A 230 -14.45 -16.15 14.56
N ARG A 231 -13.40 -15.85 13.79
CA ARG A 231 -12.85 -16.74 12.75
C ARG A 231 -12.41 -18.10 13.30
N VAL A 232 -12.77 -19.16 12.58
CA VAL A 232 -12.24 -20.52 12.82
C VAL A 232 -10.84 -20.67 12.22
N SER A 233 -10.61 -20.05 11.07
CA SER A 233 -9.31 -19.98 10.41
C SER A 233 -9.21 -18.68 9.61
N ILE A 234 -8.01 -18.32 9.17
CA ILE A 234 -7.84 -17.15 8.31
C ILE A 234 -8.51 -17.34 6.94
N GLU A 235 -8.52 -18.55 6.39
CA GLU A 235 -9.18 -18.87 5.12
C GLU A 235 -10.70 -18.70 5.22
N ALA A 236 -11.29 -19.12 6.34
CA ALA A 236 -12.71 -18.89 6.62
C ALA A 236 -13.02 -17.39 6.69
N PHE A 237 -12.21 -16.64 7.45
CA PHE A 237 -12.31 -15.19 7.53
C PHE A 237 -12.20 -14.52 6.16
N LEU A 238 -11.21 -14.87 5.34
CA LEU A 238 -11.00 -14.22 4.04
C LEU A 238 -12.15 -14.48 3.06
N ASN A 239 -12.75 -15.67 3.08
CA ASN A 239 -13.91 -15.96 2.25
C ASN A 239 -15.15 -15.17 2.74
N GLU A 240 -15.42 -15.17 4.04
CA GLU A 240 -16.59 -14.47 4.60
C GLU A 240 -16.46 -12.94 4.47
N ALA A 241 -15.28 -12.39 4.76
CA ALA A 241 -15.00 -10.97 4.58
C ALA A 241 -15.15 -10.54 3.11
N LEU A 242 -14.80 -11.39 2.14
CA LEU A 242 -15.03 -11.09 0.73
C LEU A 242 -16.52 -11.01 0.39
N GLU A 243 -17.35 -11.90 0.93
CA GLU A 243 -18.80 -11.84 0.72
C GLU A 243 -19.40 -10.60 1.39
N ILE A 244 -18.98 -10.26 2.62
CA ILE A 244 -19.35 -9.00 3.27
C ILE A 244 -19.00 -7.80 2.36
N VAL A 245 -17.82 -7.78 1.75
CA VAL A 245 -17.44 -6.69 0.84
C VAL A 245 -18.35 -6.64 -0.37
N LYS A 246 -18.60 -7.76 -1.05
CA LYS A 246 -19.46 -7.80 -2.25
C LYS A 246 -20.87 -7.32 -1.97
N GLU A 247 -21.47 -7.75 -0.87
CA GLU A 247 -22.83 -7.38 -0.47
C GLU A 247 -22.98 -5.88 -0.20
N ASN A 248 -21.88 -5.19 0.13
CA ASN A 248 -21.89 -3.79 0.56
C ASN A 248 -21.20 -2.84 -0.45
N MET A 249 -20.89 -3.32 -1.66
CA MET A 249 -20.33 -2.50 -2.75
C MET A 249 -21.39 -1.82 -3.64
N GLU A 250 -22.64 -2.28 -3.59
CA GLU A 250 -23.75 -1.74 -4.42
C GLU A 250 -24.63 -0.71 -3.69
N LEU A 251 -24.18 -0.15 -2.54
CA LEU A 251 -24.97 0.79 -1.72
C LEU A 251 -24.43 2.23 -1.73
#